data_AF-A0A6S7B2P3-F1
#
_entry.id   AF-A0A6S7B2P3-F1
#
_cell.length_a   1.000
_cell.length_b   1.000
_cell.length_c   1.000
_cell.angle_alpha   90.00
_cell.angle_beta   90.00
_cell.angle_gamma   90.00
#
_symmetry.space_group_name_H-M   'P 1'
#
loop_
_entity.id
_entity.type
_entity.pdbx_description
1 polymer ?
#
loop_
_entity_poly.entity_id
_entity_poly.type
_entity_poly.pdbx_seq_one_letter_code
_entity_poly.pdbx_strand_id
1 'polypeptide(L)'
;MRTILTGLAWVLATAAAPTWAAPDAAEQAQYDSFVTAAGASNGAARACGASEPDLAQHQATSKTNLTQYAKEYGFSSNRYDTLYQQGLAEGKTMMDEMKRSNVDGCRGVLGSFQNERVMSYEDMKNALAEVSDGLPGESAQ
;
A
#
# COMPACT_ATOMS: atom_id res chain seq x y z
N MET A 1 55.16 38.41 -11.55
CA MET A 1 55.19 36.98 -11.18
C MET A 1 54.29 36.78 -9.96
N ARG A 2 53.42 35.75 -10.01
CA ARG A 2 52.52 35.21 -8.95
C ARG A 2 51.35 36.15 -8.58
N THR A 3 50.08 35.98 -8.99
CA THR A 3 49.15 34.81 -8.95
C THR A 3 49.16 34.12 -7.57
N ILE A 4 48.06 34.07 -6.81
CA ILE A 4 46.92 33.15 -7.00
C ILE A 4 45.67 33.69 -6.28
N LEU A 5 44.53 33.69 -6.99
CA LEU A 5 43.17 33.77 -6.45
C LEU A 5 42.73 32.38 -5.99
N THR A 6 42.47 32.18 -4.70
CA THR A 6 41.80 30.98 -4.18
C THR A 6 40.30 31.24 -4.05
N GLY A 7 39.57 30.97 -5.13
CA GLY A 7 38.16 30.62 -5.07
C GLY A 7 38.06 29.11 -4.89
N LEU A 8 37.42 28.64 -3.82
CA LEU A 8 37.14 27.22 -3.61
C LEU A 8 35.62 27.04 -3.54
N ALA A 9 35.17 26.21 -4.48
CA ALA A 9 33.80 26.03 -4.92
C ALA A 9 32.92 25.37 -3.86
N TRP A 10 31.68 25.86 -3.77
CA TRP A 10 30.57 25.14 -3.16
C TRP A 10 30.25 23.90 -4.01
N VAL A 11 30.67 22.73 -3.56
CA VAL A 11 30.16 21.46 -4.09
C VAL A 11 28.82 21.21 -3.39
N LEU A 12 27.75 21.69 -3.99
CA LEU A 12 26.41 21.21 -3.69
C LEU A 12 26.30 19.81 -4.30
N ALA A 13 26.66 18.79 -3.51
CA ALA A 13 26.27 17.42 -3.80
C ALA A 13 24.75 17.32 -3.61
N THR A 14 23.99 17.69 -4.65
CA THR A 14 22.60 17.27 -4.76
C THR A 14 22.62 15.76 -4.96
N ALA A 15 22.51 15.01 -3.87
CA ALA A 15 22.05 13.64 -3.93
C ALA A 15 20.65 13.68 -4.56
N ALA A 16 20.60 13.55 -5.88
CA ALA A 16 19.35 13.29 -6.57
C ALA A 16 18.86 11.96 -6.00
N ALA A 17 17.82 12.01 -5.17
CA ALA A 17 17.05 10.82 -4.87
C ALA A 17 16.75 10.12 -6.21
N PRO A 18 16.84 8.78 -6.28
CA PRO A 18 16.50 8.07 -7.50
C PRO A 18 15.12 8.56 -7.96
N THR A 19 15.11 9.26 -9.08
CA THR A 19 13.87 9.72 -9.69
C THR A 19 13.34 8.49 -10.42
N TRP A 20 12.47 7.75 -9.75
CA TRP A 20 11.69 6.70 -10.40
C TRP A 20 10.99 7.31 -11.62
N ALA A 21 10.91 6.54 -12.71
CA ALA A 21 10.07 6.96 -13.83
C ALA A 21 8.64 7.15 -13.32
N ALA A 22 7.89 8.09 -13.91
CA ALA A 22 6.48 8.19 -13.60
C ALA A 22 5.81 6.84 -13.89
N PRO A 23 4.94 6.34 -12.99
CA PRO A 23 4.37 5.02 -13.14
C PRO A 23 3.53 4.93 -14.40
N ASP A 24 3.58 3.78 -15.07
CA ASP A 24 2.71 3.51 -16.20
C ASP A 24 1.28 3.14 -15.75
N ALA A 25 0.40 2.92 -16.72
CA ALA A 25 -1.00 2.60 -16.43
C ALA A 25 -1.18 1.24 -15.74
N ALA A 26 -0.28 0.28 -15.97
CA ALA A 26 -0.31 -1.03 -15.34
C ALA A 26 0.15 -0.94 -13.88
N GLU A 27 1.24 -0.22 -13.62
CA GLU A 27 1.73 0.03 -12.25
C GLU A 27 0.69 0.81 -11.43
N GLN A 28 0.03 1.83 -12.02
CA GLN A 28 -1.08 2.53 -11.38
C GLN A 28 -2.27 1.61 -11.09
N ALA A 29 -2.62 0.72 -12.02
CA ALA A 29 -3.70 -0.25 -11.81
C ALA A 29 -3.36 -1.24 -10.68
N GLN A 30 -2.08 -1.62 -10.55
CA GLN A 30 -1.61 -2.46 -9.45
C GLN A 30 -1.70 -1.75 -8.11
N TYR A 31 -1.29 -0.47 -8.04
CA TYR A 31 -1.52 0.37 -6.86
C TYR A 31 -3.01 0.45 -6.49
N ASP A 32 -3.88 0.71 -7.47
CA ASP A 32 -5.33 0.76 -7.27
C ASP A 32 -5.85 -0.58 -6.69
N SER A 33 -5.32 -1.71 -7.17
CA SER A 33 -5.65 -3.05 -6.66
C SER A 33 -5.25 -3.24 -5.20
N PHE A 34 -4.11 -2.70 -4.76
CA PHE A 34 -3.70 -2.76 -3.35
C PHE A 34 -4.66 -1.99 -2.43
N VAL A 35 -5.17 -0.85 -2.90
CA VAL A 35 -6.19 -0.09 -2.16
C VAL A 35 -7.48 -0.88 -2.01
N THR A 36 -7.96 -1.49 -3.10
CA THR A 36 -9.15 -2.35 -3.06
C THR A 36 -8.92 -3.56 -2.15
N ALA A 37 -7.76 -4.21 -2.21
CA ALA A 37 -7.42 -5.34 -1.35
C ALA A 37 -7.43 -4.97 0.14
N ALA A 38 -6.84 -3.83 0.53
CA ALA A 38 -6.90 -3.35 1.90
C ALA A 38 -8.35 -3.08 2.36
N GLY A 39 -9.19 -2.53 1.49
CA GLY A 39 -10.62 -2.41 1.75
C GLY A 39 -11.29 -3.77 1.95
N ALA A 40 -10.97 -4.75 1.11
CA ALA A 40 -11.51 -6.10 1.19
C ALA A 40 -11.12 -6.83 2.48
N SER A 41 -9.87 -6.74 2.93
CA SER A 41 -9.43 -7.27 4.23
C SER A 41 -10.30 -6.72 5.38
N ASN A 42 -10.55 -5.41 5.39
CA ASN A 42 -11.35 -4.76 6.41
C ASN A 42 -12.85 -5.15 6.34
N GLY A 43 -13.41 -5.22 5.14
CA GLY A 43 -14.80 -5.62 4.90
C GLY A 43 -15.05 -7.08 5.30
N ALA A 44 -14.11 -7.97 4.98
CA ALA A 44 -14.15 -9.36 5.39
C ALA A 44 -14.01 -9.51 6.92
N ALA A 45 -13.07 -8.79 7.52
CA ALA A 45 -12.88 -8.79 8.98
C ALA A 45 -14.14 -8.31 9.72
N ARG A 46 -14.82 -7.27 9.21
CA ARG A 46 -16.11 -6.81 9.74
C ARG A 46 -17.17 -7.91 9.64
N ALA A 47 -17.29 -8.58 8.50
CA ALA A 47 -18.23 -9.70 8.34
C ALA A 47 -17.93 -10.87 9.29
N CYS A 48 -16.68 -11.02 9.71
CA CYS A 48 -16.22 -11.99 10.69
C CYS A 48 -16.26 -11.50 12.16
N GLY A 49 -16.77 -10.30 12.43
CA GLY A 49 -16.98 -9.80 13.79
C GLY A 49 -15.76 -9.11 14.42
N ALA A 50 -14.82 -8.61 13.63
CA ALA A 50 -13.78 -7.71 14.14
C ALA A 50 -14.42 -6.47 14.80
N SER A 51 -13.76 -5.95 15.84
CA SER A 51 -14.29 -4.81 16.60
C SER A 51 -14.16 -3.50 15.82
N GLU A 52 -15.08 -2.55 16.03
CA GLU A 52 -14.99 -1.23 15.35
C GLU A 52 -13.69 -0.46 15.64
N PRO A 53 -13.11 -0.47 16.86
CA PRO A 53 -11.78 0.10 17.07
C PRO A 53 -10.71 -0.53 16.19
N ASP A 54 -10.75 -1.85 15.99
CA ASP A 54 -9.77 -2.54 15.18
C ASP A 54 -9.94 -2.21 13.69
N LEU A 55 -11.19 -2.17 13.22
CA LEU A 55 -11.52 -1.81 11.85
C LEU A 55 -11.10 -0.37 11.53
N ALA A 56 -11.32 0.56 12.46
CA ALA A 56 -10.89 1.94 12.33
C ALA A 56 -9.37 2.07 12.31
N GLN A 57 -8.67 1.33 13.18
CA GLN A 57 -7.20 1.32 13.19
C GLN A 57 -6.64 0.78 11.87
N HIS A 58 -7.20 -0.32 11.36
CA HIS A 58 -6.76 -0.89 10.09
C HIS A 58 -6.95 0.11 8.95
N GLN A 59 -8.12 0.75 8.86
CA GLN A 59 -8.36 1.76 7.84
C GLN A 59 -7.36 2.93 7.93
N ALA A 60 -7.05 3.41 9.14
CA ALA A 60 -6.09 4.48 9.34
C ALA A 60 -4.66 4.07 8.95
N THR A 61 -4.24 2.86 9.31
CA THR A 61 -2.93 2.29 8.94
C THR A 61 -2.82 2.14 7.42
N SER A 62 -3.80 1.47 6.78
CA SER A 62 -3.80 1.30 5.32
C SER A 62 -3.78 2.64 4.58
N LYS A 63 -4.58 3.62 5.03
CA LYS A 63 -4.63 4.95 4.39
C LYS A 63 -3.30 5.67 4.49
N THR A 64 -2.69 5.63 5.67
CA THR A 64 -1.38 6.26 5.90
C THR A 64 -0.32 5.63 5.01
N ASN A 65 -0.20 4.31 5.05
CA ASN A 65 0.86 3.60 4.35
C ASN A 65 0.69 3.65 2.82
N LEU A 66 -0.53 3.44 2.30
CA LEU A 66 -0.78 3.48 0.85
C LEU A 66 -0.71 4.89 0.28
N THR A 67 -0.98 5.94 1.08
CA THR A 67 -0.74 7.33 0.65
C THR A 67 0.75 7.62 0.60
N GLN A 68 1.52 7.13 1.57
CA GLN A 68 2.98 7.26 1.56
C GLN A 68 3.60 6.51 0.36
N TYR A 69 3.16 5.28 0.10
CA TYR A 69 3.60 4.48 -1.04
C TYR A 69 3.30 5.19 -2.37
N ALA A 70 2.08 5.74 -2.52
CA ALA A 70 1.72 6.50 -3.70
C ALA A 70 2.64 7.71 -3.92
N LYS A 71 2.95 8.43 -2.85
CA LYS A 71 3.86 9.58 -2.92
C LYS A 71 5.28 9.16 -3.26
N GLU A 72 5.78 8.06 -2.72
CA GLU A 72 7.15 7.56 -2.93
C GLU A 72 7.38 7.15 -4.39
N TYR A 73 6.39 6.50 -5.01
CA TYR A 73 6.50 5.95 -6.36
C TYR A 73 5.74 6.75 -7.44
N GLY A 74 5.17 7.91 -7.08
CA GLY A 74 4.50 8.81 -8.03
C GLY A 74 3.10 8.37 -8.49
N PHE A 75 2.46 7.44 -7.78
CA PHE A 75 1.08 7.04 -8.07
C PHE A 75 0.06 8.11 -7.68
N SER A 76 -1.07 8.14 -8.38
CA SER A 76 -2.23 8.92 -7.96
C SER A 76 -2.98 8.21 -6.84
N SER A 77 -3.21 8.92 -5.72
CA SER A 77 -4.06 8.45 -4.61
C SER A 77 -5.48 9.02 -4.65
N ASN A 78 -5.86 9.75 -5.72
CA ASN A 78 -7.14 10.44 -5.82
C ASN A 78 -8.36 9.51 -5.74
N ARG A 79 -8.18 8.24 -6.10
CA ARG A 79 -9.23 7.22 -6.06
C ARG A 79 -9.27 6.43 -4.76
N TYR A 80 -8.39 6.72 -3.80
CA TYR A 80 -8.19 5.92 -2.59
C TYR A 80 -9.51 5.60 -1.89
N ASP A 81 -10.28 6.64 -1.50
CA ASP A 81 -11.48 6.44 -0.70
C ASP A 81 -12.56 5.67 -1.50
N THR A 82 -12.64 5.86 -2.81
CA THR A 82 -13.59 5.12 -3.66
C THR A 82 -13.23 3.65 -3.79
N LEU A 83 -11.95 3.34 -4.06
CA LEU A 83 -11.46 1.97 -4.21
C LEU A 83 -11.51 1.22 -2.87
N TYR A 84 -11.17 1.89 -1.77
CA TYR A 84 -11.27 1.29 -0.44
C TYR A 84 -12.72 0.93 -0.09
N GLN A 85 -13.67 1.82 -0.38
CA GLN A 85 -15.11 1.53 -0.17
C GLN A 85 -15.62 0.40 -1.07
N GLN A 86 -15.15 0.33 -2.32
CA GLN A 86 -15.43 -0.82 -3.18
C GLN A 86 -14.89 -2.11 -2.56
N GLY A 87 -13.64 -2.12 -2.09
CA GLY A 87 -13.03 -3.25 -1.41
C GLY A 87 -13.83 -3.71 -0.19
N LEU A 88 -14.30 -2.78 0.65
CA LEU A 88 -15.15 -3.12 1.80
C LEU A 88 -16.37 -3.97 1.41
N ALA A 89 -17.03 -3.60 0.31
CA ALA A 89 -18.19 -4.32 -0.20
C ALA A 89 -17.80 -5.70 -0.78
N GLU A 90 -16.69 -5.79 -1.50
CA GLU A 90 -16.15 -7.04 -2.05
C GLU A 90 -15.77 -8.03 -0.95
N GLY A 91 -15.00 -7.58 0.06
CA GLY A 91 -14.61 -8.36 1.24
C GLY A 91 -15.80 -8.94 1.98
N LYS A 92 -16.82 -8.12 2.22
CA LYS A 92 -18.09 -8.60 2.82
C LYS A 92 -18.77 -9.65 1.94
N THR A 93 -18.87 -9.39 0.64
CA THR A 93 -19.54 -10.29 -0.31
C THR A 93 -18.86 -11.65 -0.34
N MET A 94 -17.52 -11.69 -0.39
CA MET A 94 -16.74 -12.93 -0.33
C MET A 94 -17.06 -13.73 0.93
N MET A 95 -17.11 -13.08 2.10
CA MET A 95 -17.44 -13.78 3.35
C MET A 95 -18.88 -14.30 3.37
N ASP A 96 -19.82 -13.54 2.82
CA ASP A 96 -21.21 -13.99 2.68
C ASP A 96 -21.34 -15.20 1.73
N GLU A 97 -20.52 -15.27 0.67
CA GLU A 97 -20.44 -16.40 -0.26
C GLU A 97 -19.84 -17.66 0.38
N MET A 98 -18.74 -17.50 1.11
CA MET A 98 -18.12 -18.59 1.86
C MET A 98 -19.10 -19.19 2.87
N LYS A 99 -19.81 -18.32 3.62
CA LYS A 99 -20.84 -18.75 4.56
C LYS A 99 -21.98 -19.49 3.88
N ARG A 100 -22.47 -19.00 2.73
CA ARG A 100 -23.50 -19.68 1.92
C ARG A 100 -23.02 -21.06 1.41
N SER A 101 -21.73 -21.21 1.20
CA SER A 101 -21.08 -22.44 0.75
C SER A 101 -20.65 -23.35 1.90
N ASN A 102 -21.03 -23.03 3.15
CA ASN A 102 -20.66 -23.76 4.36
C ASN A 102 -19.13 -23.85 4.60
N VAL A 103 -18.39 -22.85 4.15
CA VAL A 103 -16.94 -22.69 4.38
C VAL A 103 -16.71 -21.61 5.43
N ASP A 104 -15.99 -21.95 6.50
CA ASP A 104 -15.55 -20.98 7.51
C ASP A 104 -14.19 -20.37 7.14
N GLY A 105 -14.23 -19.15 6.61
CA GLY A 105 -13.04 -18.35 6.31
C GLY A 105 -12.57 -17.45 7.45
N CYS A 106 -13.35 -17.31 8.53
CA CYS A 106 -13.16 -16.21 9.47
C CYS A 106 -11.89 -16.34 10.30
N ARG A 107 -11.46 -17.57 10.61
CA ARG A 107 -10.17 -17.79 11.29
C ARG A 107 -8.99 -17.25 10.49
N GLY A 108 -8.99 -17.46 9.18
CA GLY A 108 -7.92 -16.97 8.30
C GLY A 108 -7.96 -15.45 8.15
N VAL A 109 -9.14 -14.91 7.83
CA VAL A 109 -9.35 -13.47 7.66
C VAL A 109 -8.96 -12.68 8.91
N LEU A 110 -9.43 -13.10 10.09
CA LEU A 110 -9.10 -12.40 11.32
C LEU A 110 -7.60 -12.52 11.66
N GLY A 111 -6.94 -13.62 11.32
CA GLY A 111 -5.50 -13.77 11.49
C GLY A 111 -4.71 -12.73 10.68
N SER A 112 -4.97 -12.65 9.37
CA SER A 112 -4.30 -11.68 8.49
C SER A 112 -4.63 -10.23 8.87
N PHE A 113 -5.90 -9.95 9.15
CA PHE A 113 -6.37 -8.62 9.55
C PHE A 113 -5.63 -8.07 10.79
N GLN A 114 -5.34 -8.91 11.79
CA GLN A 114 -4.63 -8.48 12.99
C GLN A 114 -3.19 -8.02 12.68
N ASN A 115 -2.54 -8.63 11.69
CA ASN A 115 -1.22 -8.22 11.22
C ASN A 115 -1.32 -6.91 10.43
N GLU A 116 -2.23 -6.84 9.45
CA GLU A 116 -2.44 -5.67 8.59
C GLU A 116 -2.81 -4.42 9.39
N ARG A 117 -3.63 -4.56 10.45
CA ARG A 117 -4.08 -3.44 11.28
C ARG A 117 -2.92 -2.63 11.88
N VAL A 118 -1.84 -3.29 12.25
CA VAL A 118 -0.69 -2.70 12.96
C VAL A 118 0.59 -2.68 12.11
N MET A 119 0.48 -3.02 10.83
CA MET A 119 1.60 -3.15 9.91
C MET A 119 2.32 -1.82 9.71
N SER A 120 3.65 -1.84 9.82
CA SER A 120 4.46 -0.65 9.53
C SER A 120 4.48 -0.37 8.02
N TYR A 121 4.88 0.85 7.65
CA TYR A 121 5.03 1.20 6.24
C TYR A 121 6.03 0.29 5.52
N GLU A 122 7.19 0.02 6.13
CA GLU A 122 8.23 -0.80 5.51
C GLU A 122 7.80 -2.27 5.37
N ASP A 123 7.09 -2.82 6.36
CA ASP A 123 6.54 -4.18 6.26
C ASP A 123 5.49 -4.26 5.15
N MET A 124 4.61 -3.25 5.03
CA MET A 124 3.65 -3.18 3.94
C MET A 124 4.36 -3.11 2.59
N LYS A 125 5.35 -2.22 2.45
CA LYS A 125 6.11 -2.06 1.21
C LYS A 125 6.78 -3.37 0.78
N ASN A 126 7.37 -4.11 1.71
CA ASN A 126 7.96 -5.42 1.43
C ASN A 126 6.91 -6.45 1.02
N ALA A 127 5.76 -6.49 1.70
CA ALA A 127 4.66 -7.38 1.33
C ALA A 127 4.09 -7.06 -0.05
N LEU A 128 4.00 -5.77 -0.41
CA LEU A 128 3.60 -5.34 -1.75
C LEU A 128 4.61 -5.80 -2.80
N ALA A 129 5.91 -5.61 -2.55
CA ALA A 129 6.97 -6.07 -3.45
C ALA A 129 6.94 -7.59 -3.66
N GLU A 130 6.64 -8.38 -2.62
CA GLU A 130 6.51 -9.83 -2.72
C GLU A 130 5.36 -10.24 -3.67
N VAL A 131 4.24 -9.51 -3.67
CA VAL A 131 3.10 -9.83 -4.53
C VAL A 131 3.14 -9.16 -5.91
N SER A 132 4.02 -8.17 -6.12
CA SER A 132 4.21 -7.48 -7.41
C SER A 132 5.49 -7.85 -8.14
N ASP A 133 6.20 -8.90 -7.69
CA ASP A 133 7.50 -9.32 -8.25
C ASP A 133 8.60 -8.23 -8.18
N GLY A 134 8.54 -7.36 -7.17
CA GLY A 134 9.50 -6.28 -6.94
C GLY A 134 8.84 -4.93 -6.67
N LEU A 135 9.66 -3.92 -6.36
CA LEU A 135 9.20 -2.54 -6.23
C LEU A 135 9.01 -1.88 -7.61
N PRO A 136 8.13 -0.87 -7.72
CA PRO A 136 7.94 -0.15 -8.97
C PRO A 136 9.26 0.39 -9.54
N GLY A 137 9.47 0.19 -10.84
CA GLY A 137 10.71 0.59 -11.52
C GLY A 137 11.93 -0.31 -11.26
N GLU A 138 11.85 -1.35 -10.43
CA GLU A 138 12.85 -2.42 -10.43
C GLU A 138 12.61 -3.30 -11.66
N SER A 139 13.65 -3.56 -12.46
CA SER A 139 13.54 -4.53 -13.55
C SER A 139 13.47 -5.92 -12.93
N ALA A 140 12.43 -6.70 -13.27
CA ALA A 140 12.43 -8.13 -12.99
C ALA A 140 13.72 -8.73 -13.57
N GLN A 141 14.54 -9.34 -12.71
CA GLN A 141 15.78 -10.01 -13.12
C GLN A 141 15.47 -11.30 -13.87
#